data_AF-A0AAD8B597-F1
#
_entry.id   AF-A0AAD8B597-F1
#
_cell.length_a   1.000
_cell.length_b   1.000
_cell.length_c   1.000
_cell.angle_alpha   90.00
_cell.angle_beta   90.00
_cell.angle_gamma   90.00
#
_symmetry.space_group_name_H-M   'P 1'
#
loop_
_entity.id
_entity.type
_entity.pdbx_description
1 polymer ?
#
loop_
_entity_poly.entity_id
_entity_poly.type
_entity_poly.pdbx_seq_one_letter_code
_entity_poly.pdbx_strand_id
1 'polypeptide(L)'
;MSSSIIPFIVSLLILTGQSQFQFEYSESVCQRSWYNRFHLTSTTKPTVEVLRNNILMGKPVKVVITQGMYKETFNLDNLNMNGLVICGESIERMSRSIGPDAEFQPIIVCTNGDVSFLNISTSSWNGYVLAHAWKVDSLMFSTRDYSPEHIPVTSRYLDGSSSNGIRDNFMAMAVKSEMRGVMRDRGYAFTMDNIHIDYATKHISGQSLSHVSQSLTSAGGIVFRDPPYHWLSSWETTGRRDSARWTMGDMKPLKHTNDYVALQWYADSCWSVVYEHDKNGQPLRGSFETLKTFVKMGYRVRVNFDGYSLEANSVFVSPDDVIVAQTSAEMARRGGADNDKTFFNTKTRQIFRLIHTTGVVRSHLYFIENGELSAKSTENMQMTWSVDTRPWNQVVVMDSKNNVTFGNVTSLLYAMDTSSIRVKLELKESLFNGKNSEMFLEITNVRSPNVTDGAPEVVAQSLRTVPFYRQGSSKDYFMYLKNNVKQYLQVSTKTGLTVAQFDMVTRAYVKPSDWLVESITWYKDERLY
;
A
#
# COMPACT_ATOMS: atom_id res chain seq x y z
N MET A 1 -27.88 50.62 30.92
CA MET A 1 -29.04 49.68 30.95
C MET A 1 -29.16 49.10 29.53
N SER A 2 -28.24 48.23 29.12
CA SER A 2 -28.30 46.77 29.19
C SER A 2 -29.47 46.17 28.39
N SER A 3 -29.14 45.77 27.16
CA SER A 3 -29.86 44.84 26.29
C SER A 3 -29.84 43.42 26.85
N SER A 4 -30.85 42.61 26.53
CA SER A 4 -30.72 41.15 26.40
C SER A 4 -31.87 40.55 25.62
N ILE A 5 -31.49 39.72 24.65
CA ILE A 5 -32.28 38.95 23.69
C ILE A 5 -32.54 37.55 24.27
N ILE A 6 -33.70 37.00 23.94
CA ILE A 6 -34.27 35.72 24.40
C ILE A 6 -33.58 34.51 23.74
N PRO A 7 -33.34 33.40 24.48
CA PRO A 7 -33.26 32.07 23.87
C PRO A 7 -34.48 31.21 24.24
N PHE A 8 -35.12 30.62 23.23
CA PHE A 8 -36.12 29.57 23.38
C PHE A 8 -35.44 28.24 23.73
N ILE A 9 -35.77 27.68 24.89
CA ILE A 9 -35.53 26.29 25.27
C ILE A 9 -36.88 25.59 25.15
N VAL A 10 -36.95 24.50 24.38
CA VAL A 10 -38.08 23.55 24.43
C VAL A 10 -37.54 22.21 24.89
N SER A 11 -38.02 21.81 26.06
CA SER A 11 -37.79 20.54 26.74
C SER A 11 -38.49 19.39 26.02
N LEU A 12 -37.84 18.22 25.97
CA LEU A 12 -38.50 16.95 25.66
C LEU A 12 -38.53 16.08 26.92
N LEU A 13 -39.72 15.58 27.26
CA LEU A 13 -40.03 14.83 28.47
C LEU A 13 -39.28 13.49 28.56
N ILE A 14 -38.85 13.20 29.79
CA ILE A 14 -38.39 11.91 30.28
C ILE A 14 -39.62 11.05 30.62
N LEU A 15 -39.69 9.84 30.06
CA LEU A 15 -40.51 8.75 30.59
C LEU A 15 -39.56 7.62 31.03
N THR A 16 -39.57 7.35 32.33
CA THR A 16 -38.72 6.39 33.02
C THR A 16 -39.20 4.96 32.80
N GLY A 17 -38.32 4.12 32.25
CA GLY A 17 -38.42 2.67 32.25
C GLY A 17 -37.01 2.10 32.42
N GLN A 18 -36.78 1.37 33.51
CA GLN A 18 -35.48 0.79 33.84
C GLN A 18 -35.00 -0.17 32.74
N SER A 19 -33.94 0.23 32.05
CA SER A 19 -32.91 -0.69 31.57
C SER A 19 -31.60 0.09 31.65
N GLN A 20 -30.67 -0.38 32.47
CA GLN A 20 -29.28 0.05 32.39
C GLN A 20 -28.72 -0.40 31.03
N PHE A 21 -28.97 0.37 29.98
CA PHE A 21 -28.12 0.34 28.80
C PHE A 21 -26.85 1.07 29.18
N GLN A 22 -25.86 0.32 29.66
CA GLN A 22 -24.47 0.71 29.45
C GLN A 22 -24.30 0.88 27.94
N PHE A 23 -24.25 2.13 27.47
CA PHE A 23 -23.64 2.43 26.19
C PHE A 23 -22.14 2.13 26.35
N GLU A 24 -21.75 0.87 26.17
CA GLU A 24 -20.41 0.57 25.67
C GLU A 24 -20.32 1.26 24.30
N TYR A 25 -19.61 2.38 24.25
CA TYR A 25 -19.18 2.96 22.98
C TYR A 25 -18.27 1.93 22.31
N SER A 26 -18.84 0.98 21.57
CA SER A 26 -18.07 0.03 20.79
C SER A 26 -17.37 0.81 19.69
N GLU A 27 -16.06 0.98 19.82
CA GLU A 27 -15.22 1.69 18.87
C GLU A 27 -15.47 1.20 17.44
N SER A 28 -15.72 2.13 16.52
CA SER A 28 -15.85 1.79 15.10
C SER A 28 -14.55 1.15 14.61
N VAL A 29 -14.63 0.09 13.82
CA VAL A 29 -13.45 -0.65 13.34
C VAL A 29 -12.42 0.25 12.66
N CYS A 30 -12.88 1.33 12.03
CA CYS A 30 -12.05 2.30 11.31
C CYS A 30 -11.39 3.35 12.21
N GLN A 31 -11.62 3.31 13.51
CA GLN A 31 -10.89 4.16 14.47
C GLN A 31 -9.86 3.37 15.28
N ARG A 32 -9.89 2.03 15.17
CA ARG A 32 -8.99 1.15 15.92
C ARG A 32 -7.55 1.28 15.47
N SER A 33 -6.67 1.48 16.44
CA SER A 33 -5.23 1.56 16.24
C SER A 33 -4.59 0.21 15.89
N TRP A 34 -3.28 0.23 15.61
CA TRP A 34 -2.49 -0.99 15.56
C TRP A 34 -2.29 -1.55 16.97
N TYR A 35 -2.52 -2.85 17.14
CA TYR A 35 -2.31 -3.55 18.40
C TYR A 35 -1.10 -4.46 18.30
N ASN A 36 -0.14 -4.33 19.22
CA ASN A 36 0.95 -5.28 19.38
C ASN A 36 0.37 -6.67 19.73
N ARG A 37 0.70 -7.68 18.92
CA ARG A 37 0.25 -9.07 19.12
C ARG A 37 1.39 -10.02 19.43
N PHE A 38 2.62 -9.58 19.23
CA PHE A 38 3.82 -10.37 19.47
C PHE A 38 5.01 -9.43 19.57
N HIS A 39 5.78 -9.55 20.67
CA HIS A 39 6.97 -8.75 20.90
C HIS A 39 8.11 -9.62 21.41
N LEU A 40 9.08 -9.88 20.54
CA LEU A 40 10.29 -10.60 20.87
C LEU A 40 11.38 -9.62 21.29
N THR A 41 12.06 -9.94 22.39
CA THR A 41 13.28 -9.28 22.85
C THR A 41 14.28 -10.35 23.30
N SER A 42 15.49 -9.95 23.69
CA SER A 42 16.46 -10.86 24.31
C SER A 42 15.94 -11.58 25.57
N THR A 43 14.95 -11.00 26.26
CA THR A 43 14.40 -11.51 27.53
C THR A 43 12.98 -12.05 27.42
N THR A 44 12.29 -11.85 26.29
CA THR A 44 10.88 -12.23 26.12
C THR A 44 10.71 -13.14 24.91
N LYS A 45 9.98 -14.25 25.09
CA LYS A 45 9.57 -15.18 24.03
C LYS A 45 8.07 -15.43 24.14
N PRO A 46 7.22 -14.56 23.56
CA PRO A 46 5.78 -14.70 23.70
C PRO A 46 5.21 -15.81 22.82
N THR A 47 3.97 -16.20 23.11
CA THR A 47 3.21 -17.16 22.29
C THR A 47 2.74 -16.52 20.99
N VAL A 48 2.82 -17.24 19.88
CA VAL A 48 2.42 -16.74 18.55
C VAL A 48 0.92 -16.87 18.24
N GLU A 49 0.13 -17.48 19.13
CA GLU A 49 -1.25 -17.89 18.85
C GLU A 49 -2.17 -16.72 18.52
N VAL A 50 -2.10 -15.62 19.29
CA VAL A 50 -2.91 -14.42 19.03
C VAL A 50 -2.57 -13.80 17.68
N LEU A 51 -1.27 -13.71 17.36
CA LEU A 51 -0.82 -13.21 16.05
C LEU A 51 -1.31 -14.12 14.92
N ARG A 52 -1.16 -15.45 15.06
CA ARG A 52 -1.66 -16.44 14.09
C ARG A 52 -3.15 -16.28 13.84
N ASN A 53 -3.96 -16.23 14.89
CA ASN A 53 -5.41 -16.12 14.75
C ASN A 53 -5.81 -14.83 14.03
N ASN A 54 -5.15 -13.71 14.34
CA ASN A 54 -5.38 -12.44 13.65
C ASN A 54 -4.99 -12.51 12.16
N ILE A 55 -3.86 -13.13 11.81
CA ILE A 55 -3.46 -13.33 10.40
C ILE A 55 -4.48 -14.19 9.66
N LEU A 56 -4.93 -15.29 10.29
CA LEU A 56 -5.92 -16.19 9.70
C LEU A 56 -7.31 -15.53 9.54
N MET A 57 -7.59 -14.48 10.31
CA MET A 57 -8.75 -13.58 10.15
C MET A 57 -8.53 -12.48 9.11
N GLY A 58 -7.45 -12.55 8.32
CA GLY A 58 -7.15 -11.63 7.24
C GLY A 58 -6.67 -10.24 7.68
N LYS A 59 -6.26 -10.07 8.94
CA LYS A 59 -5.73 -8.78 9.44
C LYS A 59 -4.34 -8.53 8.84
N PRO A 60 -4.00 -7.28 8.45
CA PRO A 60 -2.65 -6.95 8.04
C PRO A 60 -1.69 -7.08 9.21
N VAL A 61 -0.42 -7.11 8.88
CA VAL A 61 0.65 -7.15 9.86
C VAL A 61 1.66 -6.07 9.54
N LYS A 62 1.94 -5.25 10.56
CA LYS A 62 3.04 -4.30 10.56
C LYS A 62 4.14 -4.82 11.47
N VAL A 63 5.38 -4.63 11.07
CA VAL A 63 6.54 -4.97 11.88
C VAL A 63 7.29 -3.72 12.29
N VAL A 64 7.84 -3.75 13.50
CA VAL A 64 8.88 -2.82 13.97
C VAL A 64 10.10 -3.63 14.34
N ILE A 65 11.24 -3.25 13.76
CA ILE A 65 12.56 -3.81 14.06
C ILE A 65 13.35 -2.76 14.82
N THR A 66 14.04 -3.20 15.89
CA THR A 66 15.05 -2.38 16.59
C THR A 66 16.39 -3.11 16.58
N GLN A 67 17.45 -2.38 16.24
CA GLN A 67 18.84 -2.83 16.36
C GLN A 67 19.74 -1.68 16.84
N GLY A 68 20.21 -1.76 18.07
CA GLY A 68 20.92 -0.69 18.74
C GLY A 68 20.09 0.59 18.76
N MET A 69 20.58 1.61 18.07
CA MET A 69 19.90 2.90 17.92
C MET A 69 19.03 2.99 16.66
N TYR A 70 19.12 1.99 15.77
CA TYR A 70 18.35 1.94 14.54
C TYR A 70 16.95 1.38 14.80
N LYS A 71 15.95 2.02 14.21
CA LYS A 71 14.56 1.55 14.20
C LYS A 71 14.00 1.59 12.80
N GLU A 72 13.22 0.58 12.41
CA GLU A 72 12.52 0.55 11.13
C GLU A 72 11.13 -0.09 11.28
N THR A 73 10.17 0.42 10.52
CA THR A 73 8.81 -0.11 10.43
C THR A 73 8.33 -0.22 8.99
N PHE A 74 7.59 -1.29 8.71
CA PHE A 74 6.99 -1.57 7.40
C PHE A 74 5.82 -2.55 7.56
N ASN A 75 4.94 -2.58 6.56
CA ASN A 75 3.90 -3.60 6.46
C ASN A 75 4.45 -4.87 5.80
N LEU A 76 3.88 -6.02 6.15
CA LEU A 76 4.21 -7.29 5.51
C LEU A 76 3.30 -7.50 4.29
N ASP A 77 3.93 -7.77 3.15
CA ASP A 77 3.29 -8.07 1.87
C ASP A 77 2.61 -9.44 1.90
N ASN A 78 3.31 -10.42 2.49
CA ASN A 78 2.85 -11.78 2.67
C ASN A 78 3.39 -12.40 3.96
N LEU A 79 2.72 -13.45 4.43
CA LEU A 79 3.05 -14.20 5.64
C LEU A 79 2.96 -15.70 5.40
N ASN A 80 3.91 -16.46 5.94
CA ASN A 80 3.97 -17.91 5.92
C ASN A 80 4.09 -18.45 7.35
N MET A 81 3.31 -19.47 7.66
CA MET A 81 3.17 -20.07 8.97
C MET A 81 3.57 -21.54 8.91
N ASN A 82 4.67 -21.88 9.58
CA ASN A 82 5.16 -23.25 9.71
C ASN A 82 5.25 -23.65 11.18
N GLY A 83 4.44 -24.61 11.64
CA GLY A 83 4.44 -25.04 13.04
C GLY A 83 4.07 -23.90 13.98
N LEU A 84 5.00 -23.39 14.79
CA LEU A 84 4.86 -22.21 15.66
C LEU A 84 5.64 -20.98 15.15
N VAL A 85 6.30 -21.09 14.01
CA VAL A 85 7.03 -19.99 13.40
C VAL A 85 6.13 -19.29 12.40
N ILE A 86 6.05 -17.96 12.50
CA ILE A 86 5.39 -17.10 11.52
C ILE A 86 6.47 -16.21 10.96
N CYS A 87 6.62 -16.21 9.64
CA CYS A 87 7.50 -15.30 8.95
C CYS A 87 6.71 -14.48 7.95
N GLY A 88 7.14 -13.26 7.66
CA GLY A 88 6.58 -12.51 6.55
C GLY A 88 7.61 -11.67 5.86
N GLU A 89 7.26 -11.27 4.65
CA GLU A 89 8.14 -10.54 3.74
C GLU A 89 7.71 -9.09 3.59
N SER A 90 8.69 -8.21 3.41
CA SER A 90 8.50 -6.86 2.87
C SER A 90 9.52 -6.66 1.76
N ILE A 91 9.05 -6.49 0.53
CA ILE A 91 9.91 -6.53 -0.66
C ILE A 91 10.42 -5.14 -1.03
N GLU A 92 9.57 -4.13 -0.88
CA GLU A 92 9.85 -2.76 -1.30
C GLU A 92 10.49 -1.95 -0.18
N ARG A 93 11.74 -2.31 0.07
CA ARG A 93 12.57 -1.73 1.12
C ARG A 93 13.94 -1.39 0.57
N MET A 94 14.49 -0.25 0.96
CA MET A 94 15.91 0.09 0.74
C MET A 94 16.48 0.59 2.06
N SER A 95 17.59 0.04 2.55
CA SER A 95 18.15 0.41 3.87
C SER A 95 18.96 1.70 3.88
N ARG A 96 19.39 2.17 2.71
CA ARG A 96 20.20 3.39 2.55
C ARG A 96 19.40 4.49 1.84
N SER A 97 19.92 5.70 1.89
CA SER A 97 19.39 6.80 1.11
C SER A 97 19.34 6.43 -0.38
N ILE A 98 18.22 6.75 -1.03
CA ILE A 98 18.06 6.47 -2.46
C ILE A 98 19.10 7.26 -3.27
N GLY A 99 19.75 6.58 -4.22
CA GLY A 99 20.87 7.12 -4.99
C GLY A 99 21.48 6.06 -5.93
N PRO A 100 22.56 6.35 -6.66
CA PRO A 100 23.14 5.47 -7.68
C PRO A 100 23.52 4.06 -7.17
N ASP A 101 23.94 3.98 -5.91
CA ASP A 101 24.39 2.76 -5.24
C ASP A 101 23.32 2.18 -4.30
N ALA A 102 22.06 2.58 -4.48
CA ALA A 102 20.97 2.04 -3.69
C ALA A 102 20.78 0.54 -3.97
N GLU A 103 20.35 -0.16 -2.94
CA GLU A 103 20.00 -1.57 -3.03
C GLU A 103 18.58 -1.75 -2.52
N PHE A 104 17.77 -2.44 -3.30
CA PHE A 104 16.57 -3.06 -2.78
C PHE A 104 17.00 -4.17 -1.82
N GLN A 105 16.35 -4.17 -0.66
CA GLN A 105 16.56 -5.17 0.37
C GLN A 105 15.25 -5.82 0.81
N PRO A 106 14.66 -6.69 -0.04
CA PRO A 106 13.60 -7.58 0.39
C PRO A 106 14.02 -8.29 1.67
N ILE A 107 13.15 -8.27 2.67
CA ILE A 107 13.43 -8.78 4.00
C ILE A 107 12.40 -9.83 4.37
N ILE A 108 12.83 -10.89 5.06
CA ILE A 108 11.97 -11.83 5.76
C ILE A 108 12.23 -11.70 7.26
N VAL A 109 11.16 -11.57 8.04
CA VAL A 109 11.18 -11.43 9.50
C VAL A 109 10.35 -12.52 10.13
N CYS A 110 10.89 -13.20 11.14
CA CYS A 110 10.27 -14.37 11.76
C CYS A 110 10.06 -14.20 13.27
N THR A 111 8.98 -14.78 13.80
CA THR A 111 8.67 -14.77 15.23
C THR A 111 9.68 -15.51 16.10
N ASN A 112 10.53 -16.37 15.53
CA ASN A 112 11.62 -17.02 16.25
C ASN A 112 12.87 -16.13 16.38
N GLY A 113 12.86 -14.92 15.81
CA GLY A 113 13.98 -13.98 15.82
C GLY A 113 14.86 -14.05 14.56
N ASP A 114 14.61 -14.99 13.65
CA ASP A 114 15.33 -15.05 12.39
C ASP A 114 14.90 -13.87 11.50
N VAL A 115 15.88 -13.06 11.11
CA VAL A 115 15.71 -11.98 10.14
C VAL A 115 16.78 -12.14 9.08
N SER A 116 16.38 -12.07 7.82
CA SER A 116 17.34 -12.01 6.72
C SER A 116 16.85 -11.09 5.61
N PHE A 117 17.77 -10.51 4.87
CA PHE A 117 17.48 -9.65 3.73
C PHE A 117 18.32 -10.04 2.53
N LEU A 118 17.85 -9.69 1.33
CA LEU A 118 18.61 -9.80 0.09
C LEU A 118 19.27 -8.45 -0.24
N ASN A 119 20.35 -8.44 -1.02
CA ASN A 119 20.88 -7.21 -1.61
C ASN A 119 20.69 -7.26 -3.13
N ILE A 120 19.93 -6.30 -3.66
CA ILE A 120 19.63 -6.21 -5.08
C ILE A 120 19.94 -4.80 -5.56
N SER A 121 20.99 -4.68 -6.36
CA SER A 121 21.40 -3.40 -6.94
C SER A 121 20.25 -2.75 -7.73
N THR A 122 20.00 -1.47 -7.49
CA THR A 122 19.09 -0.69 -8.34
C THR A 122 19.69 -0.36 -9.70
N SER A 123 21.02 -0.44 -9.82
CA SER A 123 21.82 0.06 -10.94
C SER A 123 22.47 -1.03 -11.80
N SER A 124 22.24 -2.31 -11.50
CA SER A 124 22.77 -3.42 -12.30
C SER A 124 21.84 -4.63 -12.34
N TRP A 125 21.87 -5.34 -13.46
CA TRP A 125 21.22 -6.64 -13.64
C TRP A 125 22.17 -7.75 -13.22
N ASN A 126 22.22 -8.03 -11.92
CA ASN A 126 23.05 -9.10 -11.38
C ASN A 126 22.17 -10.19 -10.77
N GLY A 127 22.29 -11.42 -11.28
CA GLY A 127 21.57 -12.59 -10.74
C GLY A 127 22.21 -13.17 -9.47
N TYR A 128 23.38 -12.68 -9.06
CA TYR A 128 24.05 -13.10 -7.83
C TYR A 128 23.43 -12.38 -6.62
N VAL A 129 22.33 -12.93 -6.13
CA VAL A 129 21.59 -12.42 -4.98
C VAL A 129 21.68 -13.43 -3.86
N LEU A 130 22.27 -13.04 -2.74
CA LEU A 130 22.41 -13.88 -1.55
C LEU A 130 21.57 -13.32 -0.39
N ALA A 131 21.14 -14.23 0.48
CA ALA A 131 20.53 -13.88 1.74
C ALA A 131 21.57 -13.56 2.80
N HIS A 132 21.36 -12.46 3.51
CA HIS A 132 22.18 -12.00 4.62
C HIS A 132 21.38 -12.08 5.90
N ALA A 133 21.88 -12.83 6.89
CA ALA A 133 21.28 -12.85 8.21
C ALA A 133 21.48 -11.50 8.92
N TRP A 134 20.46 -11.04 9.62
CA TRP A 134 20.47 -9.80 10.38
C TRP A 134 20.10 -10.07 11.83
N LYS A 135 21.04 -9.83 12.75
CA LYS A 135 20.76 -9.93 14.19
C LYS A 135 20.12 -8.64 14.67
N VAL A 136 18.89 -8.75 15.16
CA VAL A 136 18.08 -7.64 15.68
C VAL A 136 17.86 -7.81 17.18
N ASP A 137 17.71 -6.71 17.90
CA ASP A 137 17.53 -6.73 19.35
C ASP A 137 16.07 -6.96 19.74
N SER A 138 15.15 -6.49 18.90
CA SER A 138 13.72 -6.64 19.11
C SER A 138 12.93 -6.68 17.81
N LEU A 139 11.86 -7.48 17.83
CA LEU A 139 10.85 -7.58 16.79
C LEU A 139 9.46 -7.42 17.39
N MET A 140 8.67 -6.47 16.88
CA MET A 140 7.27 -6.30 17.26
C MET A 140 6.39 -6.51 16.04
N PHE A 141 5.39 -7.38 16.15
CA PHE A 141 4.37 -7.61 15.14
C PHE A 141 3.04 -7.08 15.66
N SER A 142 2.48 -6.14 14.90
CA SER A 142 1.22 -5.49 15.22
C SER A 142 0.19 -5.80 14.16
N THR A 143 -1.07 -5.92 14.57
CA THR A 143 -2.20 -6.15 13.67
C THR A 143 -3.24 -5.07 13.86
N ARG A 144 -4.05 -4.82 12.83
CA ARG A 144 -5.20 -3.91 12.91
C ARG A 144 -6.47 -4.60 12.44
N ASP A 145 -7.60 -4.19 12.99
CA ASP A 145 -8.90 -4.72 12.58
C ASP A 145 -9.34 -4.12 11.24
N TYR A 146 -9.86 -4.98 10.36
CA TYR A 146 -10.22 -4.66 8.98
C TYR A 146 -11.72 -4.79 8.70
N SER A 147 -12.42 -5.60 9.48
CA SER A 147 -13.87 -5.76 9.41
C SER A 147 -14.44 -6.05 10.80
N PRO A 148 -15.71 -5.68 11.09
CA PRO A 148 -16.32 -5.93 12.40
C PRO A 148 -16.45 -7.41 12.73
N GLU A 149 -16.76 -8.23 11.72
CA GLU A 149 -17.11 -9.64 11.91
C GLU A 149 -15.91 -10.58 11.80
N HIS A 150 -14.77 -10.12 11.27
CA HIS A 150 -13.57 -10.93 11.04
C HIS A 150 -13.80 -12.22 10.22
N ILE A 151 -14.89 -12.27 9.45
CA ILE A 151 -15.23 -13.36 8.55
C ILE A 151 -14.78 -13.05 7.12
N PRO A 152 -14.43 -14.08 6.33
CA PRO A 152 -14.15 -13.90 4.92
C PRO A 152 -15.43 -13.51 4.17
N VAL A 153 -15.30 -12.63 3.17
CA VAL A 153 -16.40 -12.25 2.28
C VAL A 153 -16.78 -13.40 1.35
N THR A 154 -15.78 -14.20 0.94
CA THR A 154 -15.99 -15.45 0.21
C THR A 154 -14.87 -16.45 0.52
N SER A 155 -15.20 -17.74 0.47
CA SER A 155 -14.24 -18.83 0.68
C SER A 155 -14.39 -19.89 -0.40
N ARG A 156 -13.25 -20.36 -0.92
CA ARG A 156 -13.16 -21.52 -1.81
C ARG A 156 -12.32 -22.60 -1.14
N TYR A 157 -12.77 -23.85 -1.20
CA TYR A 157 -12.07 -25.00 -0.66
C TYR A 157 -11.44 -25.85 -1.78
N LEU A 158 -10.48 -26.71 -1.44
CA LEU A 158 -9.73 -27.54 -2.41
C LEU A 158 -10.61 -28.53 -3.17
N ASP A 159 -11.71 -28.98 -2.55
CA ASP A 159 -12.70 -29.88 -3.15
C ASP A 159 -13.63 -29.16 -4.16
N GLY A 160 -13.41 -27.87 -4.40
CA GLY A 160 -14.25 -27.06 -5.28
C GLY A 160 -15.57 -26.64 -4.65
N SER A 161 -15.80 -26.93 -3.36
CA SER A 161 -16.90 -26.33 -2.62
C SER A 161 -16.58 -24.87 -2.25
N SER A 162 -17.61 -24.12 -1.93
CA SER A 162 -17.48 -22.73 -1.44
C SER A 162 -18.46 -22.51 -0.31
N SER A 163 -18.00 -21.85 0.76
CA SER A 163 -18.90 -21.30 1.77
C SER A 163 -19.10 -19.82 1.49
N ASN A 164 -20.35 -19.40 1.59
CA ASN A 164 -20.73 -18.02 1.40
C ASN A 164 -20.46 -17.28 2.71
N GLY A 165 -19.55 -16.31 2.67
CA GLY A 165 -19.58 -15.20 3.62
C GLY A 165 -20.78 -14.29 3.30
N ILE A 166 -20.62 -12.99 3.55
CA ILE A 166 -21.62 -11.96 3.21
C ILE A 166 -21.73 -11.80 1.68
N ARG A 167 -22.47 -12.70 1.02
CA ARG A 167 -22.61 -12.75 -0.45
C ARG A 167 -23.13 -11.45 -1.04
N ASP A 168 -24.03 -10.77 -0.34
CA ASP A 168 -24.76 -9.61 -0.87
C ASP A 168 -23.88 -8.36 -1.02
N ASN A 169 -22.63 -8.37 -0.54
CA ASN A 169 -21.74 -7.22 -0.61
C ASN A 169 -20.38 -7.50 -1.29
N PHE A 170 -20.04 -8.73 -1.69
CA PHE A 170 -18.68 -9.04 -2.15
C PHE A 170 -18.26 -8.24 -3.39
N MET A 171 -19.12 -8.12 -4.40
CA MET A 171 -18.85 -7.31 -5.60
C MET A 171 -18.71 -5.83 -5.26
N ALA A 172 -19.57 -5.31 -4.40
CA ALA A 172 -19.51 -3.92 -3.95
C ALA A 172 -18.26 -3.63 -3.10
N MET A 173 -17.81 -4.60 -2.29
CA MET A 173 -16.53 -4.53 -1.59
C MET A 173 -15.35 -4.59 -2.58
N ALA A 174 -15.41 -5.42 -3.62
CA ALA A 174 -14.35 -5.52 -4.63
C ALA A 174 -14.11 -4.19 -5.37
N VAL A 175 -15.18 -3.41 -5.58
CA VAL A 175 -15.09 -2.08 -6.20
C VAL A 175 -14.25 -1.11 -5.36
N LYS A 176 -14.33 -1.18 -4.02
CA LYS A 176 -13.81 -0.10 -3.15
C LYS A 176 -12.71 -0.50 -2.17
N SER A 177 -12.66 -1.76 -1.74
CA SER A 177 -11.89 -2.18 -0.57
C SER A 177 -10.56 -2.83 -0.90
N GLU A 178 -9.53 -2.55 -0.09
CA GLU A 178 -8.36 -3.43 0.01
C GLU A 178 -8.83 -4.86 0.33
N MET A 179 -8.26 -5.85 -0.37
CA MET A 179 -8.60 -7.26 -0.20
C MET A 179 -7.36 -8.09 0.15
N ARG A 180 -7.57 -9.13 0.94
CA ARG A 180 -6.51 -10.04 1.41
C ARG A 180 -6.91 -11.50 1.16
N GLY A 181 -5.93 -12.27 0.71
CA GLY A 181 -6.04 -13.71 0.54
C GLY A 181 -5.47 -14.45 1.74
N VAL A 182 -6.19 -15.48 2.22
CA VAL A 182 -5.70 -16.41 3.25
C VAL A 182 -5.90 -17.84 2.79
N MET A 183 -4.80 -18.58 2.67
CA MET A 183 -4.74 -20.01 2.39
C MET A 183 -4.59 -20.76 3.72
N ARG A 184 -5.71 -21.06 4.38
CA ARG A 184 -5.70 -21.68 5.72
C ARG A 184 -5.05 -23.07 5.72
N ASP A 185 -5.24 -23.82 4.64
CA ASP A 185 -4.66 -25.16 4.43
C ASP A 185 -3.13 -25.13 4.33
N ARG A 186 -2.55 -24.02 3.85
CA ARG A 186 -1.09 -23.86 3.69
C ARG A 186 -0.44 -22.96 4.72
N GLY A 187 -1.23 -22.28 5.56
CA GLY A 187 -0.71 -21.29 6.48
C GLY A 187 -0.11 -20.07 5.78
N TYR A 188 -0.70 -19.61 4.68
CA TYR A 188 -0.18 -18.48 3.90
C TYR A 188 -1.20 -17.34 3.79
N ALA A 189 -0.78 -16.09 3.95
CA ALA A 189 -1.64 -14.91 3.84
C ALA A 189 -0.94 -13.79 3.07
N PHE A 190 -1.68 -12.97 2.33
CA PHE A 190 -1.11 -11.93 1.47
C PHE A 190 -2.14 -10.87 1.08
N THR A 191 -1.65 -9.72 0.63
CA THR A 191 -2.47 -8.60 0.13
C THR A 191 -2.73 -8.73 -1.36
N MET A 192 -3.93 -8.37 -1.82
CA MET A 192 -4.21 -8.20 -3.24
C MET A 192 -3.91 -6.75 -3.65
N ASP A 193 -2.83 -6.54 -4.40
CA ASP A 193 -2.40 -5.23 -4.90
C ASP A 193 -3.45 -4.59 -5.83
N ASN A 194 -4.13 -5.41 -6.64
CA ASN A 194 -5.24 -4.98 -7.47
C ASN A 194 -6.30 -6.08 -7.59
N ILE A 195 -7.51 -5.65 -7.91
CA ILE A 195 -8.67 -6.49 -8.17
C ILE A 195 -9.17 -6.20 -9.58
N HIS A 196 -9.64 -7.23 -10.28
CA HIS A 196 -10.38 -7.11 -11.52
C HIS A 196 -11.69 -7.89 -11.42
N ILE A 197 -12.78 -7.16 -11.67
CA ILE A 197 -14.16 -7.61 -11.64
C ILE A 197 -14.59 -7.89 -13.07
N ASP A 198 -14.89 -9.14 -13.36
CA ASP A 198 -15.57 -9.49 -14.60
C ASP A 198 -17.08 -9.35 -14.42
N TYR A 199 -17.66 -8.26 -14.91
CA TYR A 199 -19.09 -7.99 -14.77
C TYR A 199 -19.98 -9.00 -15.52
N ALA A 200 -19.47 -9.70 -16.53
CA ALA A 200 -20.25 -10.68 -17.29
C ALA A 200 -20.43 -11.99 -16.52
N THR A 201 -19.36 -12.52 -15.94
CA THR A 201 -19.39 -13.78 -15.18
C THR A 201 -19.60 -13.58 -13.68
N LYS A 202 -19.43 -12.34 -13.19
CA LYS A 202 -19.37 -11.97 -11.77
C LYS A 202 -18.21 -12.64 -11.02
N HIS A 203 -17.19 -13.11 -11.74
CA HIS A 203 -15.96 -13.59 -11.12
C HIS A 203 -15.05 -12.42 -10.80
N ILE A 204 -14.36 -12.54 -9.67
CA ILE A 204 -13.34 -11.60 -9.25
C ILE A 204 -11.98 -12.29 -9.26
N SER A 205 -11.00 -11.57 -9.79
CA SER A 205 -9.58 -11.94 -9.70
C SER A 205 -8.79 -10.85 -8.97
N GLY A 206 -7.77 -11.24 -8.23
CA GLY A 206 -6.86 -10.35 -7.54
C GLY A 206 -5.42 -10.75 -7.80
N GLN A 207 -4.53 -9.78 -7.96
CA GLN A 207 -3.10 -10.04 -8.09
C GLN A 207 -2.40 -9.70 -6.78
N SER A 208 -1.49 -10.57 -6.38
CA SER A 208 -0.51 -10.35 -5.32
C SER A 208 0.87 -10.41 -5.96
N LEU A 209 1.58 -9.29 -5.93
CA LEU A 209 2.75 -9.02 -6.77
C LEU A 209 4.07 -8.96 -5.97
N SER A 210 3.98 -9.03 -4.64
CA SER A 210 5.14 -8.96 -3.76
C SER A 210 5.41 -10.31 -3.09
N HIS A 211 6.11 -11.21 -3.79
CA HIS A 211 6.62 -12.45 -3.18
C HIS A 211 8.06 -12.80 -3.56
N VAL A 212 8.83 -13.28 -2.58
CA VAL A 212 10.13 -13.94 -2.78
C VAL A 212 10.01 -15.43 -2.43
N SER A 213 10.91 -16.25 -2.96
CA SER A 213 10.94 -17.68 -2.72
C SER A 213 11.41 -18.01 -1.31
N GLN A 214 10.70 -18.93 -0.67
CA GLN A 214 10.96 -19.39 0.69
C GLN A 214 11.25 -20.90 0.71
N SER A 215 12.04 -21.32 1.70
CA SER A 215 12.32 -22.72 2.03
C SER A 215 12.12 -22.97 3.52
N LEU A 216 11.67 -24.18 3.88
CA LEU A 216 11.61 -24.62 5.27
C LEU A 216 12.95 -25.20 5.69
N THR A 217 13.44 -24.83 6.87
CA THR A 217 14.63 -25.45 7.47
C THR A 217 14.24 -26.71 8.25
N SER A 218 15.21 -27.61 8.47
CA SER A 218 15.00 -28.79 9.31
C SER A 218 14.61 -28.45 10.76
N ALA A 219 14.98 -27.27 11.24
CA ALA A 219 14.60 -26.72 12.53
C ALA A 219 13.20 -26.07 12.54
N GLY A 220 12.46 -26.13 11.43
CA GLY A 220 11.11 -25.56 11.30
C GLY A 220 11.08 -24.05 11.02
N GLY A 221 12.22 -23.41 10.81
CA GLY A 221 12.31 -22.01 10.39
C GLY A 221 11.95 -21.83 8.91
N ILE A 222 11.75 -20.57 8.51
CA ILE A 222 11.50 -20.20 7.11
C ILE A 222 12.58 -19.20 6.71
N VAL A 223 13.26 -19.49 5.60
CA VAL A 223 14.34 -18.66 5.06
C VAL A 223 14.11 -18.41 3.58
N PHE A 224 14.82 -17.43 3.01
CA PHE A 224 14.87 -17.32 1.56
C PHE A 224 15.44 -18.60 0.95
N ARG A 225 14.87 -19.01 -0.18
CA ARG A 225 15.45 -20.11 -0.96
C ARG A 225 16.76 -19.66 -1.61
N ASP A 226 17.68 -20.60 -1.79
CA ASP A 226 18.94 -20.38 -2.50
C ASP A 226 18.98 -21.25 -3.78
N PRO A 227 19.10 -20.65 -4.99
CA PRO A 227 19.05 -19.22 -5.26
C PRO A 227 17.64 -18.63 -5.10
N PRO A 228 17.51 -17.35 -4.72
CA PRO A 228 16.21 -16.71 -4.55
C PRO A 228 15.58 -16.34 -5.89
N TYR A 229 14.25 -16.34 -5.93
CA TYR A 229 13.45 -15.89 -7.08
C TYR A 229 12.24 -15.10 -6.60
N HIS A 230 11.82 -14.10 -7.37
CA HIS A 230 10.55 -13.44 -7.12
C HIS A 230 9.46 -14.14 -7.90
N TRP A 231 8.24 -14.03 -7.38
CA TRP A 231 7.08 -14.56 -8.06
C TRP A 231 5.87 -13.67 -7.84
N LEU A 232 4.99 -13.70 -8.83
CA LEU A 232 3.73 -12.96 -8.87
C LEU A 232 2.61 -13.99 -8.94
N SER A 233 1.45 -13.67 -8.39
CA SER A 233 0.30 -14.58 -8.45
C SER A 233 -1.00 -13.85 -8.70
N SER A 234 -1.78 -14.35 -9.66
CA SER A 234 -3.17 -13.98 -9.90
C SER A 234 -4.06 -15.06 -9.32
N TRP A 235 -5.07 -14.64 -8.56
CA TRP A 235 -5.98 -15.50 -7.83
C TRP A 235 -7.40 -15.18 -8.24
N GLU A 236 -8.18 -16.20 -8.57
CA GLU A 236 -9.60 -16.05 -8.87
C GLU A 236 -10.45 -16.64 -7.75
N THR A 237 -11.63 -16.07 -7.56
CA THR A 237 -12.67 -16.56 -6.64
C THR A 237 -13.16 -17.98 -6.92
N THR A 238 -12.91 -18.50 -8.13
CA THR A 238 -13.12 -19.90 -8.51
C THR A 238 -12.10 -20.87 -7.87
N GLY A 239 -11.04 -20.33 -7.26
CA GLY A 239 -9.89 -21.06 -6.74
C GLY A 239 -8.74 -21.18 -7.74
N ARG A 240 -8.92 -20.76 -8.99
CA ARG A 240 -7.85 -20.77 -9.99
C ARG A 240 -6.72 -19.83 -9.60
N ARG A 241 -5.49 -20.32 -9.75
CA ARG A 241 -4.27 -19.54 -9.62
C ARG A 241 -3.51 -19.55 -10.93
N ASP A 242 -2.89 -18.41 -11.21
CA ASP A 242 -1.77 -18.34 -12.13
C ASP A 242 -0.56 -17.71 -11.43
N SER A 243 0.62 -18.32 -11.53
CA SER A 243 1.86 -17.77 -10.97
C SER A 243 3.00 -17.81 -11.97
N ALA A 244 3.68 -16.68 -12.09
CA ALA A 244 4.89 -16.51 -12.90
C ALA A 244 6.08 -16.14 -12.00
N ARG A 245 7.28 -16.59 -12.39
CA ARG A 245 8.49 -16.57 -11.55
C ARG A 245 9.71 -16.21 -12.37
N TRP A 246 10.61 -15.46 -11.76
CA TRP A 246 11.87 -15.07 -12.36
C TRP A 246 12.96 -14.99 -11.28
N THR A 247 14.21 -15.17 -11.68
CA THR A 247 15.38 -14.98 -10.79
C THR A 247 15.39 -13.59 -10.17
N MET A 248 15.97 -13.46 -8.97
CA MET A 248 16.20 -12.14 -8.37
C MET A 248 17.34 -11.41 -9.06
N GLY A 249 17.20 -10.09 -9.22
CA GLY A 249 18.26 -9.19 -9.68
C GLY A 249 18.46 -9.12 -11.19
N ASP A 250 18.50 -10.25 -11.91
CA ASP A 250 18.58 -10.28 -13.39
C ASP A 250 17.24 -10.59 -14.10
N MET A 251 16.17 -10.87 -13.34
CA MET A 251 14.78 -11.08 -13.80
C MET A 251 14.64 -12.07 -14.97
N LYS A 252 15.45 -13.14 -15.01
CA LYS A 252 15.32 -14.20 -16.01
C LYS A 252 14.10 -15.08 -15.70
N PRO A 253 13.26 -15.38 -16.70
CA PRO A 253 12.11 -16.26 -16.50
C PRO A 253 12.51 -17.64 -16.00
N LEU A 254 11.79 -18.15 -15.01
CA LEU A 254 12.04 -19.48 -14.43
C LEU A 254 10.91 -20.45 -14.71
N LYS A 255 9.70 -20.11 -14.26
CA LYS A 255 8.57 -21.04 -14.30
C LYS A 255 7.24 -20.30 -14.28
N HIS A 256 6.30 -20.78 -15.10
CA HIS A 256 4.90 -20.41 -15.08
C HIS A 256 4.07 -21.63 -14.66
N THR A 257 3.17 -21.48 -13.70
CA THR A 257 2.28 -22.55 -13.23
C THR A 257 0.87 -22.04 -13.06
N ASN A 258 -0.11 -22.87 -13.43
CA ASN A 258 -1.49 -22.70 -13.01
C ASN A 258 -1.95 -23.93 -12.21
N ASP A 259 -2.79 -23.70 -11.21
CA ASP A 259 -3.40 -24.75 -10.41
C ASP A 259 -4.68 -24.23 -9.72
N TYR A 260 -5.27 -25.05 -8.85
CA TYR A 260 -6.38 -24.67 -8.00
C TYR A 260 -5.94 -24.68 -6.54
N VAL A 261 -6.46 -23.74 -5.75
CA VAL A 261 -6.19 -23.65 -4.32
C VAL A 261 -7.44 -23.36 -3.51
N ALA A 262 -7.39 -23.70 -2.23
CA ALA A 262 -8.27 -23.11 -1.24
C ALA A 262 -7.84 -21.67 -0.96
N LEU A 263 -8.81 -20.75 -0.92
CA LEU A 263 -8.55 -19.34 -0.67
C LEU A 263 -9.76 -18.70 0.01
N GLN A 264 -9.49 -18.01 1.11
CA GLN A 264 -10.44 -17.11 1.75
C GLN A 264 -10.10 -15.68 1.40
N TRP A 265 -11.13 -14.90 1.08
CA TRP A 265 -11.01 -13.49 0.73
C TRP A 265 -11.56 -12.64 1.87
N TYR A 266 -10.75 -11.73 2.39
CA TYR A 266 -11.15 -10.73 3.36
C TYR A 266 -11.15 -9.35 2.69
N ALA A 267 -12.04 -8.46 3.10
CA ALA A 267 -12.10 -7.10 2.58
C ALA A 267 -12.12 -6.10 3.72
N ASP A 268 -11.37 -5.01 3.53
CA ASP A 268 -11.35 -3.89 4.46
C ASP A 268 -12.65 -3.08 4.37
N SER A 269 -13.42 -3.12 5.45
CA SER A 269 -14.71 -2.41 5.59
C SER A 269 -14.58 -0.88 5.66
N CYS A 270 -13.37 -0.37 5.88
CA CYS A 270 -13.11 1.04 6.06
C CYS A 270 -12.96 1.83 4.75
N TRP A 271 -13.32 1.25 3.61
CA TRP A 271 -13.34 1.97 2.35
C TRP A 271 -14.75 2.40 1.98
N SER A 272 -14.89 3.66 1.56
CA SER A 272 -16.16 4.25 1.14
C SER A 272 -16.03 4.96 -0.20
N VAL A 273 -17.01 4.75 -1.08
CA VAL A 273 -17.12 5.52 -2.33
C VAL A 273 -17.55 6.94 -2.00
N VAL A 274 -16.84 7.93 -2.53
CA VAL A 274 -17.13 9.36 -2.30
C VAL A 274 -17.42 10.15 -3.56
N TYR A 275 -16.98 9.65 -4.72
CA TYR A 275 -17.20 10.31 -6.00
C TYR A 275 -17.22 9.30 -7.15
N GLU A 276 -18.15 9.47 -8.08
CA GLU A 276 -18.28 8.66 -9.28
C GLU A 276 -18.62 9.59 -10.44
N HIS A 277 -17.98 9.39 -11.60
CA HIS A 277 -18.22 10.18 -12.79
C HIS A 277 -18.18 9.32 -14.05
N ASP A 278 -18.85 9.79 -15.10
CA ASP A 278 -18.87 9.13 -16.41
C ASP A 278 -17.55 9.29 -17.17
N LYS A 279 -17.49 8.75 -18.39
CA LYS A 279 -16.32 8.85 -19.28
C LYS A 279 -15.96 10.27 -19.71
N ASN A 280 -16.85 11.24 -19.53
CA ASN A 280 -16.62 12.64 -19.87
C ASN A 280 -16.27 13.47 -18.62
N GLY A 281 -16.07 12.82 -17.47
CA GLY A 281 -15.81 13.49 -16.20
C GLY A 281 -17.05 14.13 -15.56
N GLN A 282 -18.26 13.84 -16.06
CA GLN A 282 -19.49 14.37 -15.50
C GLN A 282 -19.92 13.55 -14.27
N PRO A 283 -20.31 14.20 -13.16
CA PRO A 283 -20.63 13.52 -11.91
C PRO A 283 -21.86 12.61 -12.07
N LEU A 284 -21.76 11.38 -11.56
CA LEU A 284 -22.84 10.40 -11.47
C LEU A 284 -23.34 10.23 -10.03
N ARG A 285 -22.42 10.18 -9.06
CA ARG A 285 -22.73 9.98 -7.64
C ARG A 285 -21.67 10.63 -6.74
N GLY A 286 -22.07 11.05 -5.54
CA GLY A 286 -21.18 11.72 -4.60
C GLY A 286 -20.78 13.12 -5.10
N SER A 287 -19.64 13.65 -4.64
CA SER A 287 -19.18 14.96 -5.11
C SER A 287 -17.67 15.04 -5.24
N PHE A 288 -17.22 15.74 -6.27
CA PHE A 288 -15.80 16.00 -6.50
C PHE A 288 -15.19 16.80 -5.32
N GLU A 289 -15.93 17.75 -4.76
CA GLU A 289 -15.49 18.53 -3.60
C GLU A 289 -15.27 17.63 -2.37
N THR A 290 -16.13 16.65 -2.12
CA THR A 290 -15.94 15.67 -1.04
C THR A 290 -14.66 14.86 -1.24
N LEU A 291 -14.42 14.34 -2.45
CA LEU A 291 -13.16 13.64 -2.77
C LEU A 291 -11.96 14.55 -2.52
N LYS A 292 -12.01 15.79 -3.02
CA LYS A 292 -10.94 16.79 -2.83
C LYS A 292 -10.65 17.04 -1.37
N THR A 293 -11.68 17.23 -0.54
CA THR A 293 -11.51 17.40 0.91
C THR A 293 -10.81 16.21 1.55
N PHE A 294 -11.26 14.97 1.27
CA PHE A 294 -10.62 13.77 1.82
C PHE A 294 -9.16 13.63 1.35
N VAL A 295 -8.88 13.88 0.08
CA VAL A 295 -7.49 13.86 -0.43
C VAL A 295 -6.64 14.89 0.30
N LYS A 296 -7.12 16.14 0.42
CA LYS A 296 -6.40 17.23 1.09
C LYS A 296 -6.16 16.99 2.58
N MET A 297 -7.02 16.20 3.22
CA MET A 297 -6.85 15.74 4.59
C MET A 297 -5.90 14.52 4.73
N GLY A 298 -5.35 14.00 3.63
CA GLY A 298 -4.38 12.91 3.64
C GLY A 298 -4.97 11.50 3.55
N TYR A 299 -6.26 11.35 3.29
CA TYR A 299 -6.91 10.04 3.21
C TYR A 299 -6.45 9.24 1.98
N ARG A 300 -6.31 7.92 2.15
CA ARG A 300 -5.89 7.00 1.08
C ARG A 300 -6.98 6.88 0.03
N VAL A 301 -6.60 6.69 -1.23
CA VAL A 301 -7.52 6.71 -2.37
C VAL A 301 -7.40 5.41 -3.14
N ARG A 302 -8.55 4.83 -3.47
CA ARG A 302 -8.69 3.71 -4.39
C ARG A 302 -9.53 4.16 -5.58
N VAL A 303 -9.17 3.71 -6.77
CA VAL A 303 -9.95 4.01 -7.97
C VAL A 303 -10.41 2.72 -8.62
N ASN A 304 -11.68 2.68 -9.01
CA ASN A 304 -12.24 1.63 -9.84
C ASN A 304 -12.63 2.17 -11.21
N PHE A 305 -12.17 1.49 -12.26
CA PHE A 305 -12.44 1.81 -13.67
C PHE A 305 -12.37 0.52 -14.48
N ASP A 306 -13.29 0.32 -15.42
CA ASP A 306 -13.32 -0.87 -16.28
C ASP A 306 -13.14 -2.21 -15.53
N GLY A 307 -13.75 -2.33 -14.35
CA GLY A 307 -13.65 -3.52 -13.49
C GLY A 307 -12.35 -3.63 -12.69
N TYR A 308 -11.30 -2.87 -13.02
CA TYR A 308 -10.07 -2.79 -12.21
C TYR A 308 -10.31 -1.95 -10.96
N SER A 309 -9.83 -2.39 -9.79
CA SER A 309 -9.82 -1.62 -8.56
C SER A 309 -8.48 -1.76 -7.85
N LEU A 310 -7.82 -0.63 -7.59
CA LEU A 310 -6.47 -0.59 -7.01
C LEU A 310 -6.22 0.72 -6.27
N GLU A 311 -5.36 0.65 -5.26
CA GLU A 311 -4.96 1.80 -4.45
C GLU A 311 -3.96 2.68 -5.20
N ALA A 312 -4.11 3.99 -5.04
CA ALA A 312 -3.16 4.95 -5.58
C ALA A 312 -1.86 4.92 -4.76
N ASN A 313 -0.74 4.66 -5.42
CA ASN A 313 0.60 4.72 -4.80
C ASN A 313 0.99 6.16 -4.44
N SER A 314 0.47 7.12 -5.20
CA SER A 314 0.46 8.51 -4.80
C SER A 314 -0.74 9.23 -5.42
N VAL A 315 -1.14 10.34 -4.81
CA VAL A 315 -2.22 11.19 -5.31
C VAL A 315 -1.69 12.60 -5.45
N PHE A 316 -1.84 13.17 -6.63
CA PHE A 316 -1.44 14.52 -6.95
C PHE A 316 -2.67 15.41 -7.15
N VAL A 317 -2.68 16.59 -6.56
CA VAL A 317 -3.71 17.62 -6.73
C VAL A 317 -3.06 18.80 -7.42
N SER A 318 -3.53 19.11 -8.62
CA SER A 318 -2.98 20.20 -9.43
C SER A 318 -3.47 21.57 -8.96
N PRO A 319 -2.85 22.68 -9.41
CA PRO A 319 -3.26 24.04 -9.04
C PRO A 319 -4.64 24.45 -9.58
N ASP A 320 -5.10 23.74 -10.61
CA ASP A 320 -6.43 23.80 -11.21
C ASP A 320 -7.40 22.73 -10.67
N ASP A 321 -7.10 22.18 -9.48
CA ASP A 321 -7.90 21.21 -8.74
C ASP A 321 -8.15 19.89 -9.51
N VAL A 322 -7.31 19.49 -10.46
CA VAL A 322 -7.38 18.13 -11.04
C VAL A 322 -6.67 17.16 -10.09
N ILE A 323 -7.39 16.13 -9.66
CA ILE A 323 -6.81 15.03 -8.89
C ILE A 323 -6.34 13.93 -9.84
N VAL A 324 -5.09 13.50 -9.69
CA VAL A 324 -4.43 12.45 -10.46
C VAL A 324 -3.93 11.36 -9.50
N ALA A 325 -4.47 10.15 -9.64
CA ALA A 325 -3.97 8.97 -8.95
C ALA A 325 -2.87 8.29 -9.79
N GLN A 326 -1.75 7.97 -9.14
CA GLN A 326 -0.66 7.20 -9.73
C GLN A 326 -0.74 5.74 -9.27
N THR A 327 -0.65 4.80 -10.21
CA THR A 327 -0.67 3.37 -9.89
C THR A 327 0.39 2.60 -10.66
N SER A 328 1.10 1.68 -10.01
CA SER A 328 2.09 0.79 -10.61
C SER A 328 1.98 -0.68 -10.14
N ALA A 329 1.05 -0.96 -9.22
CA ALA A 329 0.82 -2.26 -8.61
C ALA A 329 -0.16 -3.12 -9.44
N GLU A 330 0.11 -3.25 -10.74
CA GLU A 330 -0.71 -4.00 -11.69
C GLU A 330 0.15 -4.70 -12.75
N MET A 331 -0.21 -5.95 -13.07
CA MET A 331 0.35 -6.69 -14.20
C MET A 331 -0.71 -6.95 -15.25
N ALA A 332 -0.30 -6.88 -16.53
CA ALA A 332 -1.17 -7.14 -17.66
C ALA A 332 -1.72 -8.57 -17.62
N ARG A 333 -3.04 -8.65 -17.77
CA ARG A 333 -3.78 -9.91 -17.91
C ARG A 333 -3.74 -10.40 -19.35
N ARG A 334 -4.01 -11.68 -19.58
CA ARG A 334 -4.09 -12.27 -20.93
C ARG A 334 -5.28 -11.72 -21.72
N GLY A 335 -6.40 -11.43 -21.05
CA GLY A 335 -7.63 -10.97 -21.69
C GLY A 335 -8.33 -12.06 -22.50
N GLY A 336 -9.35 -11.68 -23.29
CA GLY A 336 -10.15 -12.61 -24.09
C GLY A 336 -11.40 -13.14 -23.37
N ALA A 337 -12.05 -14.13 -24.00
CA ALA A 337 -13.31 -14.70 -23.51
C ALA A 337 -13.14 -16.00 -22.68
N ASP A 338 -11.95 -16.59 -22.69
CA ASP A 338 -11.69 -17.88 -22.06
C ASP A 338 -11.51 -17.78 -20.55
N ASN A 339 -11.52 -18.93 -19.87
CA ASN A 339 -11.29 -19.06 -18.43
C ASN A 339 -9.90 -18.58 -17.97
N ASP A 340 -8.96 -18.38 -18.91
CA ASP A 340 -7.60 -17.93 -18.65
C ASP A 340 -7.45 -16.40 -18.76
N LYS A 341 -8.53 -15.65 -19.01
CA LYS A 341 -8.45 -14.20 -19.26
C LYS A 341 -7.86 -13.39 -18.10
N THR A 342 -7.92 -13.91 -16.89
CA THR A 342 -7.39 -13.30 -15.65
C THR A 342 -5.94 -13.67 -15.37
N PHE A 343 -5.37 -14.61 -16.14
CA PHE A 343 -3.98 -15.05 -16.01
C PHE A 343 -3.02 -13.97 -16.48
N PHE A 344 -1.75 -14.06 -16.05
CA PHE A 344 -0.73 -13.15 -16.54
C PHE A 344 -0.53 -13.33 -18.03
N ASN A 345 -0.22 -12.23 -18.69
CA ASN A 345 0.21 -12.29 -20.08
C ASN A 345 1.49 -13.14 -20.21
N THR A 346 1.58 -13.95 -21.28
CA THR A 346 2.75 -14.81 -21.55
C THR A 346 4.06 -14.03 -21.53
N LYS A 347 4.05 -12.80 -22.06
CA LYS A 347 5.10 -11.82 -21.77
C LYS A 347 4.59 -10.90 -20.69
N THR A 348 5.01 -11.13 -19.44
CA THR A 348 4.48 -10.39 -18.30
C THR A 348 4.89 -8.92 -18.40
N ARG A 349 3.90 -8.04 -18.23
CA ARG A 349 4.06 -6.59 -18.36
C ARG A 349 3.53 -5.90 -17.12
N GLN A 350 4.34 -5.04 -16.51
CA GLN A 350 3.91 -4.15 -15.43
C GLN A 350 3.18 -2.95 -16.04
N ILE A 351 2.08 -2.51 -15.42
CA ILE A 351 1.24 -1.40 -15.90
C ILE A 351 1.42 -0.20 -14.98
N PHE A 352 1.84 0.92 -15.55
CA PHE A 352 1.87 2.23 -14.88
C PHE A 352 0.72 3.06 -15.39
N ARG A 353 -0.01 3.73 -14.49
CA ARG A 353 -1.13 4.58 -14.86
C ARG A 353 -1.11 5.94 -14.17
N LEU A 354 -1.61 6.93 -14.91
CA LEU A 354 -2.11 8.20 -14.38
C LEU A 354 -3.62 8.24 -14.63
N ILE A 355 -4.38 8.31 -13.55
CA ILE A 355 -5.84 8.27 -13.58
C ILE A 355 -6.35 9.63 -13.12
N HIS A 356 -7.01 10.37 -14.01
CA HIS A 356 -7.45 11.73 -13.76
C HIS A 356 -8.94 11.76 -13.42
N THR A 357 -9.32 12.65 -12.50
CA THR A 357 -10.72 12.96 -12.18
C THR A 357 -11.52 13.57 -13.33
N THR A 358 -10.87 13.89 -14.44
CA THR A 358 -11.49 14.32 -15.71
C THR A 358 -12.02 13.16 -16.56
N GLY A 359 -11.77 11.90 -16.19
CA GLY A 359 -12.09 10.72 -17.00
C GLY A 359 -10.90 10.14 -17.77
N VAL A 360 -9.79 10.87 -17.86
CA VAL A 360 -8.62 10.44 -18.64
C VAL A 360 -7.79 9.42 -17.86
N VAL A 361 -7.61 8.22 -18.42
CA VAL A 361 -6.63 7.21 -17.98
C VAL A 361 -5.51 7.15 -19.00
N ARG A 362 -4.27 7.33 -18.55
CA ARG A 362 -3.06 7.10 -19.35
C ARG A 362 -2.36 5.88 -18.81
N SER A 363 -2.05 4.93 -19.67
CA SER A 363 -1.44 3.64 -19.28
C SER A 363 -0.18 3.39 -20.09
N HIS A 364 0.93 3.06 -19.43
CA HIS A 364 2.16 2.57 -20.04
C HIS A 364 2.45 1.16 -19.53
N LEU A 365 2.77 0.25 -20.44
CA LEU A 365 3.04 -1.14 -20.12
C LEU A 365 4.50 -1.44 -20.40
N TYR A 366 5.21 -2.00 -19.44
CA TYR A 366 6.63 -2.32 -19.54
C TYR A 366 6.86 -3.81 -19.34
N PHE A 367 7.70 -4.45 -20.16
CA PHE A 367 8.09 -5.83 -19.92
C PHE A 367 8.91 -5.93 -18.63
N ILE A 368 8.56 -6.87 -17.75
CA ILE A 368 9.24 -7.01 -16.45
C ILE A 368 10.70 -7.51 -16.62
N GLU A 369 10.96 -8.27 -17.68
CA GLU A 369 12.23 -8.94 -17.96
C GLU A 369 13.33 -7.98 -18.41
N ASN A 370 12.97 -6.91 -19.12
CA ASN A 370 13.95 -6.01 -19.73
C ASN A 370 13.61 -4.52 -19.58
N GLY A 371 12.48 -4.17 -18.95
CA GLY A 371 12.06 -2.78 -18.74
C GLY A 371 11.64 -2.01 -19.98
N GLU A 372 11.60 -2.64 -21.16
CA GLU A 372 11.19 -1.98 -22.40
C GLU A 372 9.70 -1.66 -22.41
N LEU A 373 9.35 -0.51 -22.99
CA LEU A 373 7.97 -0.10 -23.20
C LEU A 373 7.32 -1.03 -24.24
N SER A 374 6.35 -1.81 -23.80
CA SER A 374 5.54 -2.71 -24.64
C SER A 374 4.40 -1.98 -25.33
N ALA A 375 3.68 -1.12 -24.62
CA ALA A 375 2.46 -0.49 -25.12
C ALA A 375 2.12 0.78 -24.33
N LYS A 376 1.31 1.64 -24.93
CA LYS A 376 0.72 2.81 -24.28
C LYS A 376 -0.73 3.01 -24.74
N SER A 377 -1.57 3.50 -23.85
CA SER A 377 -2.94 3.92 -24.19
C SER A 377 -3.34 5.20 -23.47
N THR A 378 -4.32 5.89 -24.04
CA THR A 378 -5.03 7.00 -23.41
C THR A 378 -6.49 6.82 -23.71
N GLU A 379 -7.30 6.69 -22.66
CA GLU A 379 -8.70 6.31 -22.75
C GLU A 379 -9.52 7.16 -21.80
N ASN A 380 -10.78 7.37 -22.16
CA ASN A 380 -11.75 8.06 -21.32
C ASN A 380 -12.67 7.03 -20.69
N MET A 381 -12.72 6.97 -19.35
CA MET A 381 -13.40 5.91 -18.60
C MET A 381 -14.33 6.49 -17.53
N GLN A 382 -15.45 5.79 -17.29
CA GLN A 382 -16.22 5.97 -16.07
C GLN A 382 -15.39 5.48 -14.89
N MET A 383 -15.41 6.21 -13.77
CA MET A 383 -14.61 5.89 -12.60
C MET A 383 -15.39 6.05 -11.31
N THR A 384 -15.05 5.20 -10.35
CA THR A 384 -15.49 5.30 -8.97
C THR A 384 -14.27 5.55 -8.07
N TRP A 385 -14.30 6.63 -7.32
CA TRP A 385 -13.27 7.04 -6.38
C TRP A 385 -13.71 6.70 -4.95
N SER A 386 -12.88 5.93 -4.26
CA SER A 386 -13.10 5.52 -2.88
C SER A 386 -11.98 6.03 -1.99
N VAL A 387 -12.31 6.30 -0.73
CA VAL A 387 -11.34 6.67 0.29
C VAL A 387 -11.37 5.70 1.45
N ASP A 388 -10.21 5.45 2.04
CA ASP A 388 -10.13 4.89 3.39
C ASP A 388 -10.77 5.90 4.35
N THR A 389 -11.59 5.48 5.29
CA THR A 389 -12.29 6.36 6.23
C THR A 389 -11.58 6.44 7.59
N ARG A 390 -10.43 5.77 7.75
CA ARG A 390 -9.57 5.94 8.92
C ARG A 390 -9.05 7.38 8.98
N PRO A 391 -9.17 8.08 10.12
CA PRO A 391 -8.74 9.47 10.25
C PRO A 391 -7.22 9.60 10.13
N TRP A 392 -6.77 10.61 9.37
CA TRP A 392 -5.36 10.97 9.21
C TRP A 392 -5.08 12.30 9.88
N ASN A 393 -4.13 12.31 10.82
CA ASN A 393 -3.81 13.48 11.61
C ASN A 393 -2.38 13.94 11.36
N GLN A 394 -2.19 15.24 11.26
CA GLN A 394 -0.86 15.85 11.13
C GLN A 394 -0.04 15.61 12.40
N VAL A 395 1.22 15.22 12.24
CA VAL A 395 2.16 14.95 13.33
C VAL A 395 3.29 15.98 13.35
N VAL A 396 3.81 16.31 12.17
CA VAL A 396 4.83 17.35 12.01
C VAL A 396 4.71 17.99 10.64
N VAL A 397 4.84 19.32 10.59
CA VAL A 397 4.94 20.10 9.33
C VAL A 397 6.29 20.79 9.31
N MET A 398 6.93 20.80 8.14
CA MET A 398 8.20 21.46 7.89
C MET A 398 8.08 22.44 6.74
N ASP A 399 8.82 23.55 6.82
CA ASP A 399 8.96 24.52 5.73
C ASP A 399 9.98 24.05 4.66
N SER A 400 10.18 24.88 3.64
CA SER A 400 11.14 24.63 2.55
C SER A 400 12.62 24.58 2.98
N LYS A 401 12.92 24.94 4.23
CA LYS A 401 14.25 24.85 4.84
C LYS A 401 14.36 23.69 5.83
N ASN A 402 13.34 22.82 5.88
CA ASN A 402 13.21 21.71 6.82
C ASN A 402 13.11 22.15 8.29
N ASN A 403 12.69 23.39 8.58
CA ASN A 403 12.37 23.80 9.94
C ASN A 403 10.97 23.35 10.31
N VAL A 404 10.80 22.83 11.52
CA VAL A 404 9.49 22.44 12.04
C VAL A 404 8.62 23.68 12.27
N THR A 405 7.45 23.72 11.63
CA THR A 405 6.44 24.79 11.78
C THR A 405 5.21 24.34 12.57
N PHE A 406 5.00 23.02 12.70
CA PHE A 406 3.94 22.41 13.52
C PHE A 406 4.40 21.06 14.06
N GLY A 407 3.97 20.71 15.28
CA GLY A 407 4.25 19.40 15.89
C GLY A 407 5.71 19.20 16.25
N ASN A 408 6.17 17.94 16.31
CA ASN A 408 7.57 17.60 16.60
C ASN A 408 7.95 16.20 16.07
N VAL A 409 9.24 16.00 15.83
CA VAL A 409 9.78 14.75 15.28
C VAL A 409 9.71 13.58 16.28
N THR A 410 9.76 13.85 17.59
CA THR A 410 9.59 12.81 18.62
C THR A 410 8.22 12.14 18.55
N SER A 411 7.17 12.90 18.26
CA SER A 411 5.81 12.38 18.07
C SER A 411 5.72 11.53 16.81
N LEU A 412 6.45 11.89 15.75
CA LEU A 412 6.58 11.09 14.54
C LEU A 412 7.31 9.77 14.82
N LEU A 413 8.37 9.80 15.65
CA LEU A 413 9.09 8.60 16.06
C LEU A 413 8.20 7.64 16.86
N TYR A 414 7.33 8.15 17.74
CA TYR A 414 6.32 7.32 18.42
C TYR A 414 5.28 6.75 17.44
N ALA A 415 4.85 7.54 16.45
CA ALA A 415 3.88 7.12 15.45
C ALA A 415 4.40 5.97 14.57
N MET A 416 5.72 5.85 14.35
CA MET A 416 6.31 4.69 13.67
C MET A 416 5.89 3.36 14.32
N ASP A 417 5.81 3.32 15.65
CA ASP A 417 5.49 2.09 16.38
C ASP A 417 4.00 1.76 16.33
N THR A 418 3.15 2.80 16.38
CA THR A 418 1.73 2.67 16.72
C THR A 418 0.76 2.94 15.58
N SER A 419 1.23 3.58 14.51
CA SER A 419 0.39 4.06 13.40
C SER A 419 0.98 3.67 12.04
N SER A 420 0.20 3.81 10.97
CA SER A 420 0.70 3.95 9.61
C SER A 420 1.04 5.41 9.36
N ILE A 421 2.05 5.66 8.51
CA ILE A 421 2.57 6.99 8.23
C ILE A 421 2.28 7.38 6.79
N ARG A 422 1.98 8.65 6.57
CA ARG A 422 1.83 9.24 5.23
C ARG A 422 2.56 10.57 5.14
N VAL A 423 3.00 10.93 3.93
CA VAL A 423 3.63 12.23 3.67
C VAL A 423 2.87 12.99 2.60
N LYS A 424 2.63 14.29 2.83
CA LYS A 424 2.23 15.27 1.83
C LYS A 424 3.41 16.19 1.52
N LEU A 425 3.62 16.45 0.23
CA LEU A 425 4.53 17.45 -0.29
C LEU A 425 3.71 18.58 -0.91
N GLU A 426 4.05 19.82 -0.61
CA GLU A 426 3.56 20.99 -1.35
C GLU A 426 4.64 21.42 -2.35
N LEU A 427 4.30 21.37 -3.64
CA LEU A 427 5.22 21.57 -4.75
C LEU A 427 4.98 22.93 -5.40
N LYS A 428 6.04 23.73 -5.51
CA LYS A 428 5.98 25.05 -6.15
C LYS A 428 5.75 24.93 -7.64
N GLU A 429 4.74 25.61 -8.15
CA GLU A 429 4.42 25.64 -9.58
C GLU A 429 4.61 27.06 -10.14
N SER A 430 5.72 27.26 -10.84
CA SER A 430 6.10 28.57 -11.39
C SER A 430 5.11 29.12 -12.42
N LEU A 431 4.33 28.24 -13.06
CA LEU A 431 3.38 28.60 -14.12
C LEU A 431 1.97 28.97 -13.61
N PHE A 432 1.70 28.89 -12.29
CA PHE A 432 0.33 28.98 -11.74
C PHE A 432 0.09 30.16 -10.80
N ASN A 433 0.67 31.33 -11.08
CA ASN A 433 0.41 32.57 -10.33
C ASN A 433 0.52 32.41 -8.80
N GLY A 434 1.50 31.63 -8.33
CA GLY A 434 1.74 31.39 -6.91
C GLY A 434 0.87 30.31 -6.27
N LYS A 435 0.05 29.58 -7.03
CA LYS A 435 -0.60 28.36 -6.55
C LYS A 435 0.37 27.19 -6.60
N ASN A 436 0.36 26.35 -5.57
CA ASN A 436 1.16 25.14 -5.48
C ASN A 436 0.34 23.91 -5.84
N SER A 437 1.04 22.85 -6.22
CA SER A 437 0.47 21.50 -6.31
C SER A 437 0.66 20.76 -4.99
N GLU A 438 -0.16 19.75 -4.72
CA GLU A 438 -0.01 18.90 -3.54
C GLU A 438 0.18 17.44 -3.97
N MET A 439 1.16 16.74 -3.38
CA MET A 439 1.40 15.31 -3.64
C MET A 439 1.36 14.52 -2.34
N PHE A 440 0.51 13.50 -2.30
CA PHE A 440 0.31 12.62 -1.14
C PHE A 440 0.88 11.24 -1.43
N LEU A 441 1.92 10.85 -0.71
CA LEU A 441 2.70 9.63 -0.91
C LEU A 441 2.19 8.49 -0.03
N GLU A 442 2.02 7.30 -0.60
CA GLU A 442 2.00 6.05 0.16
C GLU A 442 3.44 5.69 0.56
N ILE A 443 3.62 5.19 1.79
CA ILE A 443 4.93 4.97 2.40
C ILE A 443 5.16 3.48 2.61
N THR A 444 6.16 2.93 1.91
CA THR A 444 6.46 1.49 1.96
C THR A 444 7.24 1.10 3.22
N ASN A 445 8.14 1.98 3.69
CA ASN A 445 8.85 1.83 4.95
C ASN A 445 9.20 3.18 5.58
N VAL A 446 9.38 3.16 6.91
CA VAL A 446 9.87 4.30 7.69
C VAL A 446 10.98 3.83 8.61
N ARG A 447 12.08 4.59 8.68
CA ARG A 447 13.22 4.28 9.55
C ARG A 447 13.73 5.51 10.28
N SER A 448 14.41 5.26 11.40
CA SER A 448 15.18 6.24 12.14
C SER A 448 16.58 5.67 12.38
N PRO A 449 17.63 6.25 11.77
CA PRO A 449 19.01 5.75 11.92
C PRO A 449 19.53 5.79 13.36
N ASN A 450 19.12 6.80 14.12
CA ASN A 450 19.47 6.95 15.53
C ASN A 450 18.29 7.55 16.30
N VAL A 451 17.58 6.71 17.05
CA VAL A 451 16.46 7.12 17.91
C VAL A 451 16.88 7.85 19.19
N THR A 452 18.17 7.86 19.51
CA THR A 452 18.72 8.48 20.73
C THR A 452 19.30 9.87 20.51
N ASP A 453 19.39 10.32 19.25
CA ASP A 453 19.77 11.69 18.92
C ASP A 453 18.80 12.69 19.59
N GLY A 454 19.32 13.82 20.08
CA GLY A 454 18.49 14.91 20.64
C GLY A 454 17.51 15.51 19.61
N ALA A 455 17.81 15.36 18.32
CA ALA A 455 16.92 15.63 17.20
C ALA A 455 16.95 14.42 16.24
N PRO A 456 16.14 13.38 16.48
CA PRO A 456 16.20 12.15 15.70
C PRO A 456 15.78 12.42 14.26
N GLU A 457 16.41 11.72 13.32
CA GLU A 457 15.98 11.71 11.92
C GLU A 457 14.92 10.65 11.71
N VAL A 458 13.84 10.98 10.99
CA VAL A 458 12.90 10.00 10.45
C VAL A 458 12.95 10.08 8.94
N VAL A 459 13.08 8.92 8.30
CA VAL A 459 13.19 8.77 6.85
C VAL A 459 12.08 7.84 6.38
N ALA A 460 11.23 8.33 5.47
CA ALA A 460 10.17 7.54 4.84
C ALA A 460 10.47 7.34 3.36
N GLN A 461 10.14 6.17 2.82
CA GLN A 461 10.32 5.85 1.41
C GLN A 461 8.98 5.56 0.73
N SER A 462 8.87 6.02 -0.52
CA SER A 462 7.77 5.71 -1.43
C SER A 462 8.35 5.15 -2.72
N LEU A 463 8.26 3.83 -2.90
CA LEU A 463 8.99 3.10 -3.95
C LEU A 463 8.10 2.68 -5.14
N ARG A 464 6.83 3.10 -5.17
CA ARG A 464 5.84 2.78 -6.22
C ARG A 464 5.38 3.99 -7.04
N THR A 465 6.04 5.14 -6.92
CA THR A 465 5.64 6.37 -7.62
C THR A 465 5.83 6.27 -9.13
N VAL A 466 4.98 6.99 -9.87
CA VAL A 466 5.03 7.03 -11.34
C VAL A 466 5.54 8.39 -11.80
N PRO A 467 6.61 8.46 -12.61
CA PRO A 467 7.13 9.72 -13.10
C PRO A 467 6.15 10.40 -14.05
N PHE A 468 5.89 11.68 -13.81
CA PHE A 468 4.89 12.46 -14.51
C PHE A 468 5.38 13.87 -14.82
N TYR A 469 4.76 14.52 -15.81
CA TYR A 469 5.00 15.91 -16.17
C TYR A 469 3.72 16.53 -16.73
N ARG A 470 3.68 17.87 -16.76
CA ARG A 470 2.62 18.64 -17.42
C ARG A 470 3.13 19.15 -18.77
N GLN A 471 2.32 19.02 -19.83
CA GLN A 471 2.67 19.55 -21.14
C GLN A 471 2.02 20.93 -21.34
N GLY A 472 2.82 21.99 -21.28
CA GLY A 472 2.34 23.37 -21.46
C GLY A 472 1.24 23.74 -20.46
N SER A 473 0.14 24.34 -20.95
CA SER A 473 -1.03 24.71 -20.15
C SER A 473 -2.09 23.61 -20.02
N SER A 474 -1.85 22.40 -20.57
CA SER A 474 -2.80 21.28 -20.50
C SER A 474 -3.21 21.00 -19.05
N LYS A 475 -4.50 20.74 -18.79
CA LYS A 475 -4.97 20.29 -17.47
C LYS A 475 -4.53 18.86 -17.14
N ASP A 476 -4.13 18.11 -18.16
CA ASP A 476 -3.73 16.72 -18.03
C ASP A 476 -2.24 16.59 -17.70
N TYR A 477 -1.94 15.56 -16.93
CA TYR A 477 -0.59 15.11 -16.66
C TYR A 477 -0.27 13.88 -17.52
N PHE A 478 1.00 13.77 -17.87
CA PHE A 478 1.52 12.75 -18.78
C PHE A 478 2.65 11.99 -18.10
N MET A 479 2.77 10.70 -18.39
CA MET A 479 3.93 9.92 -17.96
C MET A 479 5.13 10.25 -18.82
N TYR A 480 6.30 10.41 -18.19
CA TYR A 480 7.54 10.77 -18.88
C TYR A 480 7.90 9.70 -19.92
N LEU A 481 8.05 10.11 -21.19
CA LEU A 481 8.28 9.21 -22.32
C LEU A 481 9.72 9.22 -22.83
N LYS A 482 10.54 10.22 -22.46
CA LYS A 482 11.88 10.37 -23.02
C LYS A 482 12.81 9.26 -22.55
N ASN A 483 12.65 8.84 -21.29
CA ASN A 483 13.36 7.70 -20.69
C ASN A 483 12.33 6.79 -20.02
N ASN A 484 12.42 5.47 -20.22
CA ASN A 484 11.59 4.49 -19.52
C ASN A 484 12.09 4.40 -18.08
N VAL A 485 11.61 5.24 -17.15
CA VAL A 485 12.19 5.31 -15.79
C VAL A 485 11.25 4.79 -14.71
N LYS A 486 11.82 4.15 -13.68
CA LYS A 486 11.20 4.03 -12.35
C LYS A 486 11.59 5.23 -11.50
N GLN A 487 10.65 5.70 -10.69
CA GLN A 487 10.85 6.81 -9.77
C GLN A 487 10.68 6.31 -8.33
N TYR A 488 11.63 6.69 -7.46
CA TYR A 488 11.58 6.43 -6.03
C TYR A 488 11.74 7.74 -5.28
N LEU A 489 10.95 7.92 -4.24
CA LEU A 489 11.00 9.09 -3.37
C LEU A 489 11.43 8.67 -1.97
N GLN A 490 12.20 9.53 -1.33
CA GLN A 490 12.54 9.43 0.07
C GLN A 490 12.36 10.80 0.71
N VAL A 491 11.74 10.84 1.88
CA VAL A 491 11.53 12.07 2.63
C VAL A 491 12.19 11.93 3.99
N SER A 492 13.10 12.85 4.32
CA SER A 492 13.79 12.92 5.61
C SER A 492 13.35 14.16 6.38
N THR A 493 13.21 14.02 7.69
CA THR A 493 12.99 15.15 8.60
C THR A 493 14.21 16.07 8.73
N LYS A 494 15.39 15.67 8.25
CA LYS A 494 16.62 16.48 8.25
C LYS A 494 16.98 17.01 6.86
N THR A 495 16.92 16.14 5.85
CA THR A 495 17.40 16.48 4.49
C THR A 495 16.28 16.79 3.49
N GLY A 496 15.01 16.65 3.88
CA GLY A 496 13.87 16.95 3.02
C GLY A 496 13.61 15.86 1.98
N LEU A 497 13.09 16.23 0.82
CA LEU A 497 12.78 15.32 -0.28
C LEU A 497 14.04 14.95 -1.08
N THR A 498 14.26 13.66 -1.27
CA THR A 498 15.13 13.10 -2.31
C THR A 498 14.27 12.40 -3.35
N VAL A 499 14.57 12.63 -4.62
CA VAL A 499 13.98 11.91 -5.76
C VAL A 499 15.11 11.16 -6.45
N ALA A 500 14.89 9.89 -6.78
CA ALA A 500 15.80 9.10 -7.60
C ALA A 500 15.03 8.51 -8.78
N GLN A 501 15.66 8.49 -9.95
CA GLN A 501 15.13 7.79 -11.11
C GLN A 501 16.15 6.79 -11.64
N PHE A 502 15.65 5.69 -12.18
CA PHE A 502 16.47 4.65 -12.79
C PHE A 502 15.85 4.28 -14.12
N ASP A 503 16.65 4.27 -15.17
CA ASP A 503 16.21 3.75 -16.46
C ASP A 503 15.89 2.26 -16.34
N MET A 504 14.73 1.83 -16.80
CA MET A 504 14.22 0.48 -16.60
C MET A 504 14.94 -0.54 -17.47
N VAL A 505 15.53 -0.10 -18.59
CA VAL A 505 16.25 -1.00 -19.52
C VAL A 505 17.69 -1.16 -19.06
N THR A 506 18.38 -0.04 -18.88
CA THR A 506 19.81 -0.02 -18.55
C THR A 506 20.10 -0.09 -17.05
N ARG A 507 19.09 0.14 -16.19
CA ARG A 507 19.22 0.36 -14.74
C ARG A 507 20.06 1.59 -14.36
N ALA A 508 20.54 2.36 -15.33
CA ALA A 508 21.37 3.51 -15.06
C ALA A 508 20.63 4.52 -14.19
N TYR A 509 21.32 5.04 -13.18
CA TYR A 509 20.81 6.15 -12.39
C TYR A 509 20.60 7.37 -13.29
N VAL A 510 19.39 7.90 -13.27
CA VAL A 510 19.01 9.11 -13.98
C VAL A 510 18.80 10.19 -12.93
N LYS A 511 19.64 11.23 -12.92
CA LYS A 511 19.45 12.36 -12.02
C LYS A 511 18.12 13.04 -12.38
N PRO A 512 17.12 13.06 -11.48
CA PRO A 512 15.85 13.72 -11.77
C PRO A 512 16.01 15.24 -11.72
N SER A 513 15.02 15.95 -12.27
CA SER A 513 14.86 17.38 -12.04
C SER A 513 14.60 17.64 -10.56
N ASP A 514 15.21 18.69 -10.01
CA ASP A 514 14.95 19.10 -8.63
C ASP A 514 13.48 19.52 -8.48
N TRP A 515 12.83 18.99 -7.44
CA TRP A 515 11.47 19.37 -7.08
C TRP A 515 11.54 20.48 -6.04
N LEU A 516 10.89 21.60 -6.33
CA LEU A 516 10.80 22.72 -5.40
C LEU A 516 9.69 22.45 -4.39
N VAL A 517 10.07 21.99 -3.19
CA VAL A 517 9.13 21.70 -2.10
C VAL A 517 9.01 22.92 -1.19
N GLU A 518 7.78 23.43 -1.03
CA GLU A 518 7.46 24.57 -0.16
C GLU A 518 7.17 24.11 1.28
N SER A 519 6.54 22.95 1.44
CA SER A 519 6.29 22.34 2.74
C SER A 519 6.20 20.82 2.69
N ILE A 520 6.52 20.18 3.81
CA ILE A 520 6.38 18.73 4.00
C ILE A 520 5.50 18.49 5.23
N THR A 521 4.39 17.77 5.06
CA THR A 521 3.51 17.39 6.16
C THR A 521 3.52 15.88 6.36
N TRP A 522 3.75 15.45 7.59
CA TRP A 522 3.69 14.05 7.98
C TRP A 522 2.39 13.76 8.71
N TYR A 523 1.72 12.69 8.34
CA TYR A 523 0.47 12.23 8.94
C TYR A 523 0.65 10.86 9.59
N LYS A 524 -0.17 10.59 10.60
CA LYS A 524 -0.41 9.26 11.14
C LYS A 524 -1.88 8.91 11.05
N ASP A 525 -2.19 7.63 10.88
CA ASP A 525 -3.55 7.16 11.11
C ASP A 525 -3.80 6.86 12.59
N GLU A 526 -4.61 7.69 13.22
CA GLU A 526 -5.00 7.49 14.60
C GLU A 526 -6.29 8.24 14.86
N ARG A 527 -7.06 7.79 15.86
CA ARG A 527 -8.17 8.55 16.40
C ARG A 527 -7.72 9.94 16.88
N LEU A 528 -8.53 10.96 16.60
CA LEU A 528 -8.47 12.23 17.33
C LEU A 528 -9.13 12.01 18.70
N TYR A 529 -8.36 12.19 19.77
CA TYR A 529 -8.86 12.16 21.14
C TYR A 529 -9.60 13.44 21.50
#